data_AF-A0AA94HMJ3-F1
#
_entry.id   AF-A0AA94HMJ3-F1
#
_cell.length_a   1.000
_cell.length_b   1.000
_cell.length_c   1.000
_cell.angle_alpha   90.00
_cell.angle_beta   90.00
_cell.angle_gamma   90.00
#
_symmetry.space_group_name_H-M   'P 1'
#
loop_
_entity.id
_entity.type
_entity.pdbx_description
1 polymer ?
#
loop_
_entity_poly.entity_id
_entity_poly.type
_entity_poly.pdbx_seq_one_letter_code
_entity_poly.pdbx_strand_id
1 'polypeptide(L)'
;MPELANGQYVSQADAVRQWWPAAREVLVETARDYGAWITHDGLSERIQASTGITTRHPAEEWIDRVLGRVGADAQQRGEPQLTSLCVTAERRIGSDYPGVPAGTDERTRERVAAEDRLACYRHFGATIPADGGSPVVLAPLPERAQRQPRRTATGSTAHSRPSTASAAPTPALKETTCLNCFMVVPVAATCRDCGEPLPG
;
A
#
# COMPACT_ATOMS: atom_id res chain seq x y z
N MET A 1 -7.50 24.60 10.01
CA MET A 1 -6.49 25.15 10.95
C MET A 1 -6.69 24.49 12.30
N PRO A 2 -5.63 24.07 12.99
CA PRO A 2 -5.75 23.42 14.29
C PRO A 2 -6.26 24.37 15.37
N GLU A 3 -7.17 23.90 16.23
CA GLU A 3 -7.79 24.69 17.30
C GLU A 3 -8.02 23.86 18.57
N LEU A 4 -7.90 24.50 19.73
CA LEU A 4 -8.27 23.91 21.02
C LEU A 4 -9.79 23.90 21.20
N ALA A 5 -10.28 23.14 22.18
CA ALA A 5 -11.71 23.06 22.52
C ALA A 5 -12.37 24.42 22.83
N ASN A 6 -11.59 25.42 23.26
CA ASN A 6 -12.06 26.79 23.51
C ASN A 6 -12.02 27.70 22.25
N GLY A 7 -11.73 27.14 21.08
CA GLY A 7 -11.63 27.87 19.81
C GLY A 7 -10.32 28.65 19.63
N GLN A 8 -9.35 28.52 20.54
CA GLN A 8 -8.04 29.14 20.37
C GLN A 8 -7.24 28.44 19.28
N TYR A 9 -6.71 29.23 18.35
CA TYR A 9 -5.84 28.75 17.28
C TYR A 9 -4.53 28.17 17.84
N VAL A 10 -4.12 27.04 17.27
CA VAL A 10 -2.82 26.40 17.50
C VAL A 10 -2.07 26.36 16.18
N SER A 11 -0.81 26.78 16.19
CA SER A 11 0.01 26.70 14.97
C SER A 11 0.18 25.24 14.54
N GLN A 12 0.27 24.98 13.23
CA GLN A 12 0.47 23.62 12.72
C GLN A 12 1.72 22.93 13.32
N ALA A 13 2.80 23.69 13.54
CA ALA A 13 4.01 23.15 14.16
C ALA A 13 3.77 22.75 15.62
N ASP A 14 2.98 23.53 16.37
CA ASP A 14 2.67 23.24 17.78
C ASP A 14 1.69 22.06 17.87
N ALA A 15 0.69 22.02 16.99
CA ALA A 15 -0.25 20.91 16.88
C ALA A 15 0.50 19.60 16.61
N VAL A 16 1.39 19.56 15.61
CA VAL A 16 2.20 18.36 15.32
C VAL A 16 3.06 17.95 16.52
N ARG A 17 3.66 18.91 17.26
CA ARG A 17 4.46 18.61 18.47
C ARG A 17 3.64 17.92 19.56
N GLN A 18 2.35 18.21 19.66
CA GLN A 18 1.43 17.60 20.62
C GLN A 18 0.75 16.33 20.09
N TRP A 19 0.54 16.25 18.78
CA TRP A 19 -0.10 15.10 18.13
C TRP A 19 0.81 13.87 18.04
N TRP A 20 2.12 14.03 17.78
CA TRP A 20 2.98 12.86 17.57
C TRP A 20 3.19 11.97 18.82
N PRO A 21 3.31 12.49 20.06
CA PRO A 21 3.38 11.62 21.24
C PRO A 21 2.08 10.83 21.43
N ALA A 22 0.93 11.50 21.25
CA ALA A 22 -0.38 10.85 21.30
C ALA A 22 -0.55 9.79 20.20
N ALA A 23 -0.07 10.07 18.98
CA ALA A 23 -0.07 9.11 17.88
C ALA A 23 0.73 7.86 18.23
N ARG A 24 1.91 8.04 18.83
CA ARG A 24 2.74 6.92 19.29
C ARG A 24 2.02 6.06 20.32
N GLU A 25 1.36 6.67 21.31
CA GLU A 25 0.59 5.93 22.32
C GLU A 25 -0.51 5.08 21.69
N VAL A 26 -1.27 5.65 20.74
CA VAL A 26 -2.30 4.94 19.98
C VAL A 26 -1.72 3.76 19.19
N LEU A 27 -0.56 3.94 18.55
CA LEU A 27 0.09 2.88 17.78
C LEU A 27 0.66 1.78 18.70
N VAL A 28 1.21 2.12 19.87
CA VAL A 28 1.65 1.14 20.87
C VAL A 28 0.46 0.34 21.41
N GLU A 29 -0.66 0.99 21.67
CA GLU A 29 -1.89 0.28 22.06
C GLU A 29 -2.36 -0.66 20.95
N THR A 30 -2.38 -0.20 19.70
CA THR A 30 -2.72 -1.02 18.54
C THR A 30 -1.78 -2.22 18.41
N ALA A 31 -0.48 -2.03 18.69
CA ALA A 31 0.52 -3.09 18.64
C ALA A 31 0.34 -4.18 19.71
N ARG A 32 -0.49 -3.96 20.74
CA ARG A 32 -0.77 -4.99 21.76
C ARG A 32 -1.76 -6.05 21.29
N ASP A 33 -2.43 -5.82 20.17
CA ASP A 33 -3.36 -6.76 19.58
C ASP A 33 -2.79 -7.34 18.28
N TYR A 34 -2.51 -8.65 18.28
CA TYR A 34 -1.90 -9.30 17.13
C TYR A 34 -2.80 -9.21 15.90
N GLY A 35 -2.25 -8.65 14.82
CA GLY A 35 -2.97 -8.45 13.55
C GLY A 35 -3.79 -7.15 13.49
N ALA A 36 -3.81 -6.34 14.54
CA ALA A 36 -4.51 -5.06 14.56
C ALA A 36 -3.75 -3.98 13.77
N TRP A 37 -4.50 -3.11 13.10
CA TRP A 37 -4.01 -1.97 12.35
C TRP A 37 -5.04 -0.83 12.44
N ILE A 38 -4.63 0.38 12.10
CA ILE A 38 -5.49 1.57 12.16
C ILE A 38 -5.40 2.35 10.85
N THR A 39 -6.51 2.99 10.46
CA THR A 39 -6.51 3.90 9.30
C THR A 39 -5.97 5.27 9.68
N HIS A 40 -5.57 6.06 8.67
CA HIS A 40 -5.26 7.48 8.85
C HIS A 40 -6.39 8.23 9.58
N ASP A 41 -7.64 8.01 9.19
CA ASP A 41 -8.80 8.63 9.84
C ASP A 41 -8.98 8.19 11.29
N GLY A 42 -8.89 6.88 11.56
CA GLY A 42 -9.02 6.35 12.92
C GLY A 42 -7.91 6.86 13.83
N LEU A 43 -6.68 6.96 13.32
CA LEU A 43 -5.56 7.54 14.06
C LEU A 43 -5.79 9.04 14.31
N SER A 44 -6.23 9.78 13.30
CA SER A 44 -6.60 11.19 13.39
C SER A 44 -7.63 11.44 14.48
N GLU A 45 -8.72 10.69 14.49
CA GLU A 45 -9.80 10.83 15.48
C GLU A 45 -9.28 10.59 16.90
N ARG A 46 -8.50 9.53 17.10
CA ARG A 46 -7.93 9.19 18.41
C ARG A 46 -6.94 10.24 18.91
N ILE A 47 -6.10 10.78 18.03
CA ILE A 47 -5.14 11.85 18.36
C ILE A 47 -5.88 13.13 18.74
N GLN A 48 -6.89 13.54 17.95
CA GLN A 48 -7.65 14.76 18.24
C GLN A 48 -8.43 14.63 19.55
N ALA A 49 -9.02 13.46 19.81
CA ALA A 49 -9.73 13.17 21.05
C ALA A 49 -8.80 13.20 22.28
N SER A 50 -7.60 12.64 22.19
CA SER A 50 -6.67 12.58 23.32
C SER A 50 -5.98 13.92 23.61
N THR A 51 -5.68 14.70 22.58
CA THR A 51 -4.98 15.98 22.73
C THR A 51 -5.90 17.18 22.93
N GLY A 52 -7.17 17.08 22.53
CA GLY A 52 -8.12 18.20 22.51
C GLY A 52 -7.79 19.27 21.46
N ILE A 53 -6.79 19.03 20.60
CA ILE A 53 -6.44 19.88 19.46
C ILE A 53 -7.10 19.26 18.23
N THR A 54 -8.09 19.96 17.68
CA THR A 54 -8.91 19.48 16.56
C THR A 54 -8.56 20.20 15.26
N THR A 55 -8.85 19.58 14.13
CA THR A 55 -8.67 20.18 12.80
C THR A 55 -9.71 19.63 11.83
N ARG A 56 -10.16 20.48 10.90
CA ARG A 56 -11.07 20.10 9.81
C ARG A 56 -10.34 19.66 8.54
N HIS A 57 -9.01 19.69 8.55
CA HIS A 57 -8.22 19.18 7.41
C HIS A 57 -8.35 17.66 7.32
N PRO A 58 -8.53 17.09 6.11
CA PRO A 58 -8.48 15.65 5.89
C PRO A 58 -7.23 15.03 6.52
N ALA A 59 -7.35 13.82 7.10
CA ALA A 59 -6.26 13.15 7.81
C ALA A 59 -5.01 13.00 6.93
N GLU A 60 -5.19 12.66 5.65
CA GLU A 60 -4.12 12.49 4.66
C GLU A 60 -3.22 13.72 4.50
N GLU A 61 -3.72 14.93 4.76
CA GLU A 61 -2.92 16.16 4.60
C GLU A 61 -1.89 16.38 5.72
N TRP A 62 -2.06 15.72 6.88
CA TRP A 62 -1.26 16.02 8.07
C TRP A 62 -0.77 14.80 8.84
N ILE A 63 -1.41 13.65 8.75
CA ILE A 63 -1.01 12.42 9.47
C ILE A 63 0.41 12.00 9.08
N ASP A 64 0.80 12.12 7.82
CA ASP A 64 2.16 11.72 7.37
C ASP A 64 3.26 12.52 8.09
N ARG A 65 3.02 13.80 8.40
CA ARG A 65 3.98 14.63 9.17
C ARG A 65 4.08 14.16 10.62
N VAL A 66 2.98 13.70 11.19
CA VAL A 66 2.92 13.13 12.54
C VAL A 66 3.62 11.77 12.57
N LEU A 67 3.32 10.89 11.60
CA LEU A 67 3.96 9.59 11.43
C LEU A 67 5.47 9.72 11.22
N GLY A 68 5.93 10.72 10.46
CA GLY A 68 7.36 10.99 10.30
C GLY A 68 8.08 11.27 11.62
N ARG A 69 7.42 11.95 12.58
CA ARG A 69 7.96 12.16 13.93
C ARG A 69 7.94 10.89 14.77
N VAL A 70 6.86 10.10 14.68
CA VAL A 70 6.77 8.80 15.37
C VAL A 70 7.85 7.84 14.87
N GLY A 71 8.05 7.73 13.56
CA GLY A 71 9.10 6.87 12.99
C GLY A 71 10.50 7.27 13.44
N ALA A 72 10.80 8.57 13.46
CA ALA A 72 12.06 9.07 13.97
C ALA A 72 12.27 8.80 15.47
N ASP A 73 11.22 8.89 16.29
CA ASP A 73 11.27 8.55 17.72
C ASP A 73 11.45 7.05 17.95
N ALA A 74 10.72 6.20 17.22
CA ALA A 74 10.86 4.74 17.27
C ALA A 74 12.30 4.32 16.91
N GLN A 75 12.87 4.89 15.84
CA GLN A 75 14.25 4.64 15.46
C GLN A 75 15.24 5.06 16.56
N GLN A 76 15.05 6.22 17.19
CA GLN A 76 15.91 6.67 18.30
C GLN A 76 15.83 5.75 19.52
N ARG A 77 14.69 5.09 19.75
CA ARG A 77 14.49 4.13 20.84
C ARG A 77 14.97 2.71 20.50
N GLY A 78 15.36 2.45 19.26
CA GLY A 78 15.64 1.09 18.78
C GLY A 78 14.40 0.20 18.73
N GLU A 79 13.22 0.81 18.61
CA GLU A 79 11.93 0.13 18.51
C GLU A 79 11.61 -0.21 17.04
N PRO A 80 10.77 -1.24 16.79
CA PRO A 80 10.27 -1.51 15.45
C PRO A 80 9.45 -0.32 14.90
N GLN A 81 9.32 -0.24 13.57
CA GLN A 81 8.63 0.86 12.90
C GLN A 81 7.12 0.84 13.19
N LEU A 82 6.71 1.52 14.27
CA LEU A 82 5.31 1.66 14.70
C LEU A 82 4.39 2.23 13.60
N THR A 83 4.94 3.05 12.71
CA THR A 83 4.21 3.64 11.59
C THR A 83 3.67 2.58 10.61
N SER A 84 4.21 1.36 10.63
CA SER A 84 3.71 0.22 9.85
C SER A 84 2.26 -0.18 10.20
N LEU A 85 1.79 0.17 11.39
CA LEU A 85 0.44 -0.12 11.89
C LEU A 85 -0.62 0.85 11.36
N CYS A 86 -0.20 2.00 10.82
CA CYS A 86 -1.09 2.99 10.25
C CYS A 86 -1.14 2.83 8.73
N VAL A 87 -2.34 2.73 8.16
CA VAL A 87 -2.55 2.51 6.71
C VAL A 87 -3.57 3.50 6.14
N THR A 88 -3.56 3.67 4.81
CA THR A 88 -4.60 4.41 4.10
C THR A 88 -5.95 3.70 4.18
N ALA A 89 -7.02 4.34 3.66
CA ALA A 89 -8.33 3.72 3.54
C ALA A 89 -8.30 2.42 2.70
N GLU A 90 -7.43 2.37 1.69
CA GLU A 90 -7.17 1.19 0.83
C GLU A 90 -6.24 0.16 1.48
N ARG A 91 -5.90 0.36 2.77
CA ARG A 91 -5.01 -0.49 3.56
C ARG A 91 -3.59 -0.59 3.00
N ARG A 92 -3.13 0.49 2.38
CA ARG A 92 -1.77 0.61 1.87
C ARG A 92 -0.91 1.38 2.86
N ILE A 93 0.40 1.15 2.80
CA ILE A 93 1.37 1.97 3.51
C ILE A 93 1.74 3.20 2.67
N GLY A 94 1.96 4.34 3.34
CA GLY A 94 2.31 5.61 2.67
C GLY A 94 3.56 5.49 1.79
N SER A 95 3.65 6.30 0.74
CA SER A 95 4.78 6.28 -0.21
C SER A 95 6.12 6.60 0.47
N ASP A 96 6.08 7.43 1.50
CA ASP A 96 7.24 7.92 2.24
C ASP A 96 7.50 7.09 3.51
N TYR A 97 7.09 5.82 3.51
CA TYR A 97 7.29 4.91 4.63
C TYR A 97 8.76 4.79 5.03
N PRO A 98 9.14 5.13 6.29
CA PRO A 98 10.55 5.23 6.70
C PRO A 98 11.28 3.89 6.78
N GLY A 99 10.56 2.76 6.80
CA GLY A 99 11.18 1.43 6.84
C GLY A 99 11.86 1.00 5.54
N VAL A 100 11.72 1.76 4.45
CA VAL A 100 12.40 1.48 3.18
C VAL A 100 13.02 2.74 2.57
N PRO A 101 14.05 2.61 1.71
CA PRO A 101 14.57 3.73 0.94
C PRO A 101 13.50 4.36 0.03
N ALA A 102 13.61 5.67 -0.19
CA ALA A 102 12.78 6.38 -1.16
C ALA A 102 12.90 5.75 -2.56
N GLY A 103 11.77 5.65 -3.27
CA GLY A 103 11.72 5.02 -4.60
C GLY A 103 11.59 3.49 -4.58
N THR A 104 11.55 2.85 -3.42
CA THR A 104 11.23 1.41 -3.31
C THR A 104 9.85 1.12 -3.90
N ASP A 105 9.74 0.04 -4.68
CA ASP A 105 8.48 -0.37 -5.28
C ASP A 105 7.43 -0.73 -4.21
N GLU A 106 6.17 -0.50 -4.55
CA GLU A 106 5.05 -0.65 -3.62
C GLU A 106 4.97 -2.05 -3.01
N ARG A 107 5.19 -3.10 -3.81
CA ARG A 107 5.11 -4.48 -3.33
C ARG A 107 6.20 -4.80 -2.32
N THR A 108 7.42 -4.31 -2.56
CA THR A 108 8.51 -4.45 -1.59
C THR A 108 8.22 -3.66 -0.32
N ARG A 109 7.74 -2.42 -0.44
CA ARG A 109 7.37 -1.59 0.71
C ARG A 109 6.32 -2.25 1.60
N GLU A 110 5.27 -2.81 1.00
CA GLU A 110 4.21 -3.52 1.71
C GLU A 110 4.70 -4.78 2.46
N ARG A 111 5.65 -5.52 1.88
CA ARG A 111 6.26 -6.68 2.56
C ARG A 111 7.07 -6.25 3.78
N VAL A 112 7.90 -5.22 3.63
CA VAL A 112 8.71 -4.70 4.75
C VAL A 112 7.78 -4.16 5.85
N ALA A 113 6.73 -3.42 5.49
CA ALA A 113 5.74 -2.95 6.47
C ALA A 113 5.01 -4.12 7.17
N ALA A 114 4.78 -5.24 6.50
CA ALA A 114 4.20 -6.43 7.11
C ALA A 114 5.15 -7.10 8.13
N GLU A 115 6.45 -7.13 7.82
CA GLU A 115 7.49 -7.59 8.75
C GLU A 115 7.62 -6.67 9.96
N ASP A 116 7.63 -5.36 9.74
CA ASP A 116 7.68 -4.34 10.79
C ASP A 116 6.46 -4.41 11.72
N ARG A 117 5.25 -4.64 11.19
CA ARG A 117 4.05 -4.85 12.02
C ARG A 117 4.19 -6.06 12.91
N LEU A 118 4.68 -7.18 12.38
CA LEU A 118 4.93 -8.39 13.17
C LEU A 118 5.97 -8.12 14.27
N ALA A 119 7.02 -7.36 13.95
CA ALA A 119 8.00 -6.93 14.94
C ALA A 119 7.37 -6.05 16.03
N CYS A 120 6.46 -5.14 15.68
CA CYS A 120 5.69 -4.34 16.64
C CYS A 120 4.88 -5.22 17.60
N TYR A 121 4.10 -6.17 17.08
CA TYR A 121 3.31 -7.07 17.93
C TYR A 121 4.19 -7.84 18.92
N ARG A 122 5.34 -8.34 18.46
CA ARG A 122 6.31 -9.06 19.30
C ARG A 122 6.92 -8.15 20.36
N HIS A 123 7.32 -6.95 19.98
CA HIS A 123 8.00 -6.00 20.86
C HIS A 123 7.07 -5.46 21.94
N PHE A 124 5.81 -5.14 21.62
CA PHE A 124 4.86 -4.54 22.55
C PHE A 124 3.98 -5.54 23.30
N GLY A 125 4.27 -6.84 23.17
CA GLY A 125 3.70 -7.89 24.02
C GLY A 125 2.30 -8.35 23.62
N ALA A 126 1.99 -8.35 22.33
CA ALA A 126 0.75 -8.94 21.85
C ALA A 126 0.66 -10.43 22.16
N THR A 127 -0.57 -10.95 22.27
CA THR A 127 -0.78 -12.40 22.32
C THR A 127 -0.58 -12.98 20.92
N ILE A 128 0.57 -13.60 20.69
CA ILE A 128 0.97 -14.13 19.38
C ILE A 128 0.77 -15.66 19.37
N PRO A 129 0.38 -16.25 18.22
CA PRO A 129 0.33 -17.70 18.07
C PRO A 129 1.66 -18.40 18.40
N ALA A 130 1.60 -19.68 18.78
CA ALA A 130 2.76 -20.44 19.23
C ALA A 130 3.88 -20.61 18.18
N ASP A 131 3.55 -20.49 16.89
CA ASP A 131 4.50 -20.47 15.78
C ASP A 131 5.20 -19.11 15.61
N GLY A 132 4.90 -18.13 16.47
CA GLY A 132 5.46 -16.79 16.46
C GLY A 132 4.74 -15.82 15.51
N GLY A 133 3.65 -16.23 14.86
CA GLY A 133 2.90 -15.41 13.91
C GLY A 133 3.63 -15.20 12.58
N SER A 134 2.90 -14.69 11.59
CA SER A 134 3.39 -14.47 10.23
C SER A 134 3.09 -13.05 9.74
N PRO A 135 3.99 -12.43 8.96
CA PRO A 135 3.75 -11.11 8.40
C PRO A 135 2.62 -11.18 7.36
N VAL A 136 1.65 -10.27 7.46
CA VAL A 136 0.47 -10.23 6.58
C VAL A 136 0.44 -8.91 5.82
N VAL A 137 0.53 -8.93 4.49
CA VAL A 137 0.31 -7.73 3.66
C VAL A 137 -1.18 -7.36 3.71
N LEU A 138 -1.49 -6.12 4.05
CA LEU A 138 -2.89 -5.64 4.17
C LEU A 138 -3.42 -5.09 2.86
N ALA A 139 -2.55 -4.51 2.04
CA ALA A 139 -2.91 -4.00 0.74
C ALA A 139 -3.54 -5.12 -0.10
N PRO A 140 -4.68 -4.86 -0.79
CA PRO A 140 -5.24 -5.82 -1.71
C PRO A 140 -4.22 -6.09 -2.81
N LEU A 141 -3.67 -7.30 -2.84
CA LEU A 141 -2.83 -7.75 -3.96
C LEU A 141 -3.69 -7.66 -5.22
N PRO A 142 -3.20 -7.08 -6.33
CA PRO A 142 -3.93 -7.15 -7.59
C PRO A 142 -4.17 -8.63 -7.87
N GLU A 143 -5.43 -9.01 -8.04
CA GLU A 143 -5.81 -10.37 -8.41
C GLU A 143 -5.00 -10.73 -9.66
N ARG A 144 -3.94 -11.53 -9.50
CA ARG A 144 -3.39 -12.27 -10.62
C ARG A 144 -4.57 -13.10 -11.10
N ALA A 145 -5.11 -12.79 -12.27
CA ALA A 145 -6.11 -13.60 -12.96
C ALA A 145 -5.64 -15.06 -12.85
N GLN A 146 -6.21 -15.78 -11.89
CA GLN A 146 -5.87 -17.17 -11.66
C GLN A 146 -6.40 -17.86 -12.91
N ARG A 147 -5.49 -18.21 -13.83
CA ARG A 147 -5.80 -19.14 -14.92
C ARG A 147 -6.24 -20.43 -14.23
N GLN A 148 -7.55 -20.54 -14.02
CA GLN A 148 -8.17 -21.76 -13.52
C GLN A 148 -7.74 -22.88 -14.47
N PRO A 149 -7.08 -23.94 -13.98
CA PRO A 149 -6.91 -25.13 -14.81
C PRO A 149 -8.31 -25.65 -15.10
N ARG A 150 -8.69 -25.61 -16.37
CA ARG A 150 -9.99 -26.08 -16.85
C ARG A 150 -10.09 -27.57 -16.50
N ARG A 151 -10.84 -27.88 -15.43
CA ARG A 151 -11.22 -29.24 -15.05
C ARG A 151 -12.10 -29.78 -16.17
N THR A 152 -11.54 -30.61 -17.06
CA THR A 152 -12.34 -31.38 -18.01
C THR A 152 -12.93 -32.58 -17.29
N ALA A 153 -14.19 -32.43 -16.91
CA ALA A 153 -15.05 -33.55 -16.51
C ALA A 153 -15.47 -34.36 -17.76
N THR A 154 -15.09 -35.64 -17.72
CA THR A 154 -15.86 -36.84 -18.10
C THR A 154 -16.36 -37.03 -19.55
N GLY A 155 -15.70 -37.97 -20.24
CA GLY A 155 -16.32 -39.10 -20.98
C GLY A 155 -17.05 -38.83 -22.30
N SER A 156 -16.47 -39.28 -23.43
CA SER A 156 -16.96 -40.47 -24.17
C SER A 156 -16.12 -40.78 -25.42
N THR A 157 -15.82 -42.07 -25.57
CA THR A 157 -15.48 -42.87 -26.77
C THR A 157 -14.65 -42.31 -27.92
N ALA A 158 -13.42 -42.84 -28.00
CA ALA A 158 -12.65 -43.28 -29.18
C ALA A 158 -13.08 -42.83 -30.58
N HIS A 159 -12.14 -42.21 -31.32
CA HIS A 159 -11.66 -42.67 -32.63
C HIS A 159 -10.27 -42.06 -32.90
N SER A 160 -9.28 -42.91 -33.13
CA SER A 160 -7.90 -42.54 -33.43
C SER A 160 -7.72 -42.27 -34.93
N ARG A 161 -7.03 -41.17 -35.30
CA ARG A 161 -5.78 -41.19 -36.09
C ARG A 161 -5.20 -39.77 -36.31
N PRO A 162 -3.89 -39.67 -36.60
CA PRO A 162 -3.06 -38.54 -36.20
C PRO A 162 -3.00 -37.45 -37.26
N SER A 163 -2.83 -36.20 -36.83
CA SER A 163 -2.21 -35.19 -37.68
C SER A 163 -1.37 -34.24 -36.85
N THR A 164 -0.07 -34.34 -37.09
CA THR A 164 0.94 -33.32 -36.85
C THR A 164 0.50 -31.99 -37.47
N ALA A 165 0.40 -30.93 -36.67
CA ALA A 165 0.69 -29.55 -37.07
C ALA A 165 0.68 -28.68 -35.81
N SER A 166 1.88 -28.31 -35.38
CA SER A 166 2.14 -27.32 -34.35
C SER A 166 1.45 -26.01 -34.74
N ALA A 167 0.48 -25.55 -33.96
CA ALA A 167 -0.13 -24.24 -34.16
C ALA A 167 0.92 -23.18 -33.78
N ALA A 168 1.35 -22.42 -34.79
CA ALA A 168 2.37 -21.39 -34.68
C ALA A 168 2.01 -20.35 -33.60
N PRO A 169 3.01 -19.78 -32.92
CA PRO A 169 2.80 -18.63 -32.04
C PRO A 169 2.24 -17.46 -32.87
N THR A 170 1.16 -16.85 -32.39
CA THR A 170 0.64 -15.57 -32.88
C THR A 170 1.80 -14.57 -33.02
N PRO A 171 1.99 -13.91 -34.18
CA PRO A 171 3.03 -12.90 -34.29
C PRO A 171 2.69 -11.75 -33.34
N ALA A 172 3.60 -11.46 -32.42
CA ALA A 172 3.57 -10.20 -31.67
C ALA A 172 3.70 -9.07 -32.69
N LEU A 173 2.65 -8.26 -32.88
CA LEU A 173 2.73 -7.07 -33.71
C LEU A 173 3.82 -6.17 -33.13
N LYS A 174 4.78 -5.74 -33.97
CA LYS A 174 5.79 -4.77 -33.57
C LYS A 174 5.09 -3.46 -33.20
N GLU A 175 5.52 -2.82 -32.12
CA GLU A 175 5.00 -1.53 -31.66
C GLU A 175 5.94 -0.40 -32.08
N THR A 176 5.39 0.76 -32.39
CA THR A 176 6.10 2.01 -32.70
C THR A 176 5.41 3.18 -32.04
N THR A 177 6.13 4.25 -31.75
CA THR A 177 5.56 5.46 -31.15
C THR A 177 5.15 6.43 -32.26
N CYS A 178 3.87 6.81 -32.30
CA CYS A 178 3.40 7.84 -33.23
C CYS A 178 4.04 9.19 -32.90
N LEU A 179 4.68 9.85 -33.86
CA LEU A 179 5.34 11.14 -33.62
C LEU A 179 4.38 12.34 -33.50
N ASN A 180 3.09 12.14 -33.82
CA ASN A 180 2.09 13.21 -33.73
C ASN A 180 1.34 13.19 -32.39
N CYS A 181 0.86 12.03 -31.94
CA CYS A 181 0.16 11.89 -30.65
C CYS A 181 0.98 11.22 -29.55
N PHE A 182 2.22 10.81 -29.83
CA PHE A 182 3.16 10.18 -28.88
C PHE A 182 2.67 8.88 -28.21
N MET A 183 1.62 8.26 -28.76
CA MET A 183 1.10 6.98 -28.29
C MET A 183 1.90 5.81 -28.88
N VAL A 184 2.17 4.80 -28.05
CA VAL A 184 2.71 3.51 -28.49
C VAL A 184 1.57 2.73 -29.16
N VAL A 185 1.72 2.47 -30.45
CA VAL A 185 0.71 1.82 -31.29
C VAL A 185 1.35 0.68 -32.09
N PRO A 186 0.56 -0.33 -32.54
CA PRO A 186 1.08 -1.33 -33.45
C PRO A 186 1.52 -0.68 -34.77
N VAL A 187 2.62 -1.17 -35.37
CA VAL A 187 3.09 -0.72 -36.68
C VAL A 187 2.00 -0.99 -37.72
N ALA A 188 1.51 0.08 -38.35
CA ALA A 188 0.49 0.09 -39.38
C ALA A 188 0.75 1.27 -40.33
N ALA A 189 0.03 1.34 -41.45
CA ALA A 189 0.17 2.46 -42.39
C ALA A 189 -0.26 3.81 -41.78
N THR A 190 -1.23 3.80 -40.87
CA THR A 190 -1.74 4.98 -40.17
C THR A 190 -1.99 4.71 -38.69
N CYS A 191 -1.84 5.75 -37.88
CA CYS A 191 -2.14 5.72 -36.45
C CYS A 191 -3.64 5.55 -36.26
N ARG A 192 -4.05 4.52 -35.52
CA ARG A 192 -5.47 4.27 -35.21
C ARG A 192 -6.13 5.37 -34.36
N ASP A 193 -5.33 6.20 -33.69
CA ASP A 193 -5.81 7.18 -32.72
C ASP A 193 -5.95 8.58 -33.33
N CYS A 194 -5.00 8.98 -34.19
CA CYS A 194 -5.00 10.31 -34.82
C CYS A 194 -5.06 10.31 -36.36
N GLY A 195 -4.96 9.15 -37.01
CA GLY A 195 -5.09 9.00 -38.46
C GLY A 195 -3.84 9.32 -39.30
N GLU A 196 -2.78 9.86 -38.70
CA GLU A 196 -1.52 10.20 -39.39
C GLU A 196 -0.69 8.97 -39.78
N PRO A 197 0.12 9.02 -40.85
CA PRO A 197 0.95 7.91 -41.28
C PRO A 197 2.08 7.65 -40.26
N LEU A 198 2.35 6.37 -39.98
CA LEU A 198 3.42 5.97 -39.05
C LEU A 198 4.72 5.71 -39.83
N PRO A 199 5.89 6.02 -39.24
CA PRO A 199 7.17 5.57 -39.79
C PRO A 199 7.22 4.04 -39.70
N GLY A 200 7.34 3.39 -40.86
CA GLY A 200 7.40 1.93 -40.99
C GLY A 200 8.68 1.30 -40.45
#